data_AF-A0A958SBF3-F1
#
_entry.id   AF-A0A958SBF3-F1
#
_cell.length_a   1.000
_cell.length_b   1.000
_cell.length_c   1.000
_cell.angle_alpha   90.00
_cell.angle_beta   90.00
_cell.angle_gamma   90.00
#
_symmetry.space_group_name_H-M   'P 1'
#
loop_
_entity.id
_entity.type
_entity.pdbx_description
1 polymer ?
#
loop_
_entity_poly.entity_id
_entity_poly.type
_entity_poly.pdbx_seq_one_letter_code
_entity_poly.pdbx_strand_id
1 'polypeptide(L)' 'MENEKELADIIRAIKEDEDLSDLLLSVLDLDKEQRILALQKLAREIERDGAPIYLIEAILSLQNHSLAKSVQEVLTN' A
#
# COMPACT_ATOMS: atom_id res chain seq x y z
N MET A 1 -12.19 11.39 -10.08
CA MET A 1 -11.02 11.92 -10.80
C MET A 1 -9.72 11.85 -9.99
N GLU A 2 -9.54 12.52 -8.85
CA GLU A 2 -8.26 12.47 -8.12
C GLU A 2 -7.97 11.08 -7.51
N ASN A 3 -8.94 10.49 -6.79
CA ASN A 3 -8.78 9.17 -6.15
C ASN A 3 -8.57 8.00 -7.13
N GLU A 4 -9.14 8.04 -8.34
CA GLU A 4 -9.01 6.96 -9.33
C GLU A 4 -7.60 6.91 -9.92
N LYS A 5 -6.99 8.08 -10.11
CA LYS A 5 -5.61 8.19 -10.56
C LYS A 5 -4.65 7.68 -9.47
N GLU A 6 -4.86 8.10 -8.23
CA GLU A 6 -4.04 7.65 -7.10
C GLU A 6 -4.14 6.13 -6.89
N LEU A 7 -5.36 5.56 -7.00
CA LEU A 7 -5.54 4.10 -6.96
C LEU A 7 -4.73 3.39 -8.05
N ALA A 8 -4.81 3.85 -9.29
CA ALA A 8 -4.09 3.23 -10.41
C ALA A 8 -2.56 3.32 -10.23
N ASP A 9 -2.05 4.45 -9.75
CA ASP A 9 -0.63 4.64 -9.48
C ASP A 9 -0.14 3.75 -8.33
N ILE A 10 -0.93 3.60 -7.26
CA ILE A 10 -0.63 2.65 -6.18
C ILE A 10 -0.58 1.24 -6.75
N ILE A 11 -1.66 0.76 -7.37
CA ILE A 11 -1.73 -0.63 -7.89
C ILE A 11 -0.56 -0.94 -8.81
N ARG A 12 -0.19 0.00 -9.69
CA ARG A 12 0.98 -0.16 -10.57
C ARG A 12 2.28 -0.33 -9.77
N ALA A 13 2.48 0.46 -8.72
CA ALA A 13 3.70 0.41 -7.91
C ALA A 13 3.85 -0.91 -7.15
N ILE A 14 2.75 -1.50 -6.65
CA ILE A 14 2.79 -2.70 -5.80
C ILE A 14 2.61 -4.01 -6.57
N LYS A 15 1.91 -4.02 -7.71
CA LYS A 15 1.62 -5.26 -8.46
C LYS A 15 2.83 -5.85 -9.19
N GLU A 16 3.91 -5.09 -9.34
CA GLU A 16 5.16 -5.60 -9.90
C GLU A 16 5.90 -6.57 -8.95
N ASP A 17 5.50 -6.60 -7.67
CA ASP A 17 6.10 -7.42 -6.61
C ASP A 17 5.00 -8.25 -5.90
N GLU A 18 4.99 -9.55 -6.16
CA GLU A 18 3.97 -10.49 -5.65
C GLU A 18 4.09 -10.66 -4.12
N ASP A 19 5.31 -10.73 -3.59
CA ASP A 19 5.56 -10.87 -2.16
C ASP A 19 5.09 -9.61 -1.40
N LEU A 20 5.34 -8.43 -1.96
CA LEU A 20 4.85 -7.17 -1.41
C LEU A 20 3.33 -7.06 -1.47
N SER A 21 2.71 -7.56 -2.53
CA SER A 21 1.25 -7.56 -2.69
C SER A 21 0.58 -8.42 -1.61
N ASP A 22 1.08 -9.62 -1.34
CA ASP A 22 0.57 -10.51 -0.29
C ASP A 22 0.78 -9.95 1.12
N LEU A 23 1.95 -9.35 1.36
CA LEU A 23 2.24 -8.68 2.62
C LEU A 23 1.28 -7.51 2.86
N LEU A 24 1.03 -6.69 1.83
CA LEU A 24 0.12 -5.57 1.91
C LEU A 24 -1.32 -6.02 2.14
N LEU A 25 -1.80 -7.08 1.49
CA LEU A 25 -3.13 -7.64 1.78
C LEU A 25 -3.30 -7.98 3.27
N SER A 26 -2.28 -8.59 3.87
CA SER A 26 -2.27 -8.90 5.31
C SER A 26 -2.28 -7.63 6.18
N VAL A 27 -1.59 -6.58 5.76
CA VAL A 27 -1.56 -5.28 6.46
C VAL A 27 -2.89 -4.53 6.33
N LEU A 28 -3.55 -4.61 5.16
CA LEU A 28 -4.79 -3.90 4.87
C LEU A 28 -5.99 -4.43 5.67
N ASP A 29 -5.97 -5.71 6.04
CA ASP A 29 -7.01 -6.38 6.86
C ASP A 29 -6.98 -5.99 8.34
N LEU A 30 -5.88 -5.35 8.79
CA LEU A 30 -5.75 -4.87 10.17
C LEU A 30 -6.75 -3.75 10.49
N ASP A 31 -7.04 -3.58 11.79
CA ASP A 31 -7.79 -2.40 12.24
C ASP A 31 -7.03 -1.10 11.89
N LYS A 32 -7.75 0.02 11.91
CA LYS A 32 -7.23 1.30 11.41
C LYS A 32 -5.90 1.71 12.06
N GLU A 33 -5.75 1.57 13.37
CA GLU A 33 -4.54 2.02 14.07
C GLU A 33 -3.37 1.08 13.80
N GLN A 34 -3.63 -0.23 13.84
CA GLN A 34 -2.64 -1.25 13.52
C GLN A 34 -2.15 -1.15 12.06
N ARG A 35 -3.07 -0.96 11.11
CA ARG A 35 -2.75 -0.76 9.69
C ARG A 35 -1.83 0.44 9.51
N ILE A 36 -2.14 1.59 10.09
CA ILE A 36 -1.31 2.79 9.96
C ILE A 36 0.10 2.53 10.47
N LEU A 37 0.24 1.92 11.65
CA LEU A 37 1.55 1.60 12.23
C LEU A 37 2.33 0.58 11.38
N ALA A 38 1.65 -0.44 10.85
CA ALA A 38 2.25 -1.46 10.00
C ALA A 38 2.73 -0.86 8.67
N LEU A 39 1.91 -0.04 8.01
CA LEU A 39 2.28 0.66 6.77
C LEU A 39 3.48 1.59 7.00
N GLN A 40 3.54 2.32 8.11
CA GLN A 40 4.67 3.18 8.44
C GLN A 40 5.97 2.39 8.70
N LYS A 41 5.87 1.23 9.36
CA LYS A 41 7.03 0.34 9.57
C LYS A 41 7.51 -0.25 8.25
N LEU A 42 6.60 -0.76 7.44
CA LEU A 42 6.89 -1.33 6.12
C LEU A 42 7.56 -0.30 5.22
N ALA A 43 7.00 0.91 5.12
CA ALA A 43 7.56 2.01 4.34
C ALA A 43 9.01 2.33 4.75
N ARG A 44 9.31 2.35 6.06
CA ARG A 44 10.67 2.56 6.57
C ARG A 44 11.61 1.39 6.28
N GLU A 45 11.10 0.16 6.28
CA GLU A 45 11.90 -1.03 6.01
C GLU A 45 12.34 -1.04 4.55
N ILE A 46 11.38 -0.90 3.63
CA ILE A 46 11.70 -0.86 2.20
C ILE A 46 12.53 0.37 1.81
N GLU A 47 12.37 1.50 2.49
CA GLU A 47 13.21 2.69 2.31
C GLU A 47 14.68 2.38 2.63
N ARG A 48 14.93 1.64 3.71
CA ARG A 48 16.30 1.24 4.12
C ARG A 48 16.91 0.25 3.15
N ASP A 49 16.08 -0.57 2.52
CA ASP A 49 16.49 -1.53 1.49
C ASP A 49 16.66 -0.88 0.11
N GLY A 50 16.42 0.44 0.00
CA GLY A 50 16.65 1.22 -1.21
C GLY A 50 15.49 1.17 -2.21
N ALA A 51 14.28 0.87 -1.75
CA ALA A 51 13.09 0.93 -2.59
C ALA A 51 12.88 2.33 -3.18
N PRO A 52 12.35 2.43 -4.41
CA PRO A 52 12.07 3.71 -5.03
C PRO A 52 11.06 4.55 -4.24
N ILE A 53 11.23 5.88 -4.26
CA ILE A 53 10.37 6.81 -3.52
C ILE A 53 8.88 6.67 -3.85
N TYR A 54 8.54 6.39 -5.11
CA TYR A 54 7.15 6.22 -5.53
C TYR A 54 6.47 5.02 -4.85
N LEU A 55 7.23 3.98 -4.52
CA LEU A 55 6.69 2.79 -3.83
C LEU A 55 6.45 3.09 -2.35
N ILE A 56 7.37 3.81 -1.73
CA ILE A 56 7.25 4.28 -0.34
C ILE A 56 6.01 5.18 -0.20
N GLU A 57 5.84 6.14 -1.10
CA GLU A 57 4.67 7.03 -1.13
C GLU A 57 3.37 6.25 -1.34
N ALA A 58 3.35 5.28 -2.26
CA ALA A 58 2.19 4.42 -2.49
C ALA A 58 1.76 3.67 -1.22
N ILE A 59 2.71 3.07 -0.48
CA ILE A 59 2.41 2.38 0.78
C ILE A 59 1.88 3.36 1.84
N LEU A 60 2.45 4.56 1.94
CA LEU A 60 2.01 5.56 2.92
C LEU A 60 0.61 6.11 2.59
N SER A 61 0.24 6.25 1.32
CA SER A 61 -1.11 6.66 0.90
C SER A 61 -2.20 5.67 1.37
N LEU A 62 -1.87 4.39 1.58
CA LEU A 62 -2.80 3.37 2.12
C LEU A 62 -3.21 3.63 3.59
N GLN A 63 -2.65 4.64 4.25
CA GLN A 63 -3.18 5.09 5.54
C GLN A 63 -4.59 5.69 5.39
N ASN A 64 -4.92 6.21 4.20
CA ASN A 64 -6.28 6.62 3.85
C ASN A 64 -7.18 5.39 3.70
N HIS A 65 -8.24 5.35 4.51
CA HIS A 65 -9.14 4.20 4.55
C HIS A 65 -9.86 3.91 3.22
N SER A 66 -10.22 4.94 2.46
CA SER A 66 -10.91 4.77 1.18
C SER A 66 -9.99 4.12 0.14
N LEU A 67 -8.73 4.55 0.10
CA LEU A 67 -7.72 4.00 -0.81
C LEU A 67 -7.34 2.58 -0.39
N ALA A 68 -7.09 2.35 0.89
CA ALA A 68 -6.82 1.03 1.45
C ALA A 68 -7.86 -0.01 1.03
N LYS A 69 -9.15 0.32 1.20
CA LYS A 69 -10.24 -0.57 0.82
C LYS A 69 -10.30 -0.81 -0.70
N SER A 70 -10.16 0.26 -1.49
CA SER A 70 -10.18 0.14 -2.96
C SER A 70 -9.02 -0.71 -3.48
N VAL A 71 -7.83 -0.56 -2.89
CA VAL A 71 -6.66 -1.37 -3.25
C VAL A 71 -6.85 -2.82 -2.84
N GLN A 72 -7.35 -3.08 -1.63
CA GLN A 72 -7.65 -4.44 -1.16
C GLN A 72 -8.67 -5.13 -2.07
N GLU A 73 -9.73 -4.43 -2.48
CA GLU A 73 -10.71 -4.94 -3.45
C GLU A 73 -10.04 -5.29 -4.80
N VAL A 74 -9.15 -4.45 -5.33
CA VAL A 74 -8.47 -4.73 -6.61
C VAL A 74 -7.46 -5.88 -6.51
N LEU A 75 -6.75 -6.01 -5.39
CA LEU A 75 -5.75 -7.07 -5.19
C LEU A 75 -6.36 -8.45 -4.90
N THR A 76 -7.59 -8.48 -4.39
CA THR A 76 -8.30 -9.74 -4.06
C THR A 76 -9.12 -10.31 -5.23
N ASN A 77 -9.24 -9.58 -6.35
CA ASN A 77 -9.97 -9.97 -7.56
C ASN A 77 -9.02 -10.23 -8.74
#